data_AF-A0A2M8NNQ5-F1
#
_entry.id   AF-A0A2M8NNQ5-F1
#
_cell.length_a   1.000
_cell.length_b   1.000
_cell.length_c   1.000
_cell.angle_alpha   90.00
_cell.angle_beta   90.00
_cell.angle_gamma   90.00
#
_symmetry.space_group_name_H-M   'P 1'
#
loop_
_entity.id
_entity.type
_entity.pdbx_description
1 polymer ?
#
loop_
_entity_poly.entity_id
_entity_poly.type
_entity_poly.pdbx_seq_one_letter_code
_entity_poly.pdbx_strand_id
1 'polypeptide(L)'
;MIFARIDPSRNPKAAARFQLDDGKPLLVAWYCGEVIAARPKPWGTDLPLAVELVEAKIKALNPEAAETLAEKPKQTIVHSKPVAVTDATFEQEVLNSDLPVLVDFWAAWCGPCRMVAPILDKLAAEFAGQIKIAKVDVDANPGLSQAFRIQSIPNLMVVKNRTIIFNQPGALPEASLRELVKQAIAIEVPTPKPQAPPVR
;
A
#
# COMPACT_ATOMS: atom_id res chain seq x y z
N MET A 1 10.17 9.93 -3.92
CA MET A 1 11.03 9.97 -2.70
C MET A 1 11.06 8.58 -2.08
N ILE A 2 12.23 7.95 -1.96
CA ILE A 2 12.39 6.63 -1.34
C ILE A 2 12.96 6.84 0.06
N PHE A 3 12.30 6.28 1.08
CA PHE A 3 12.86 6.22 2.42
C PHE A 3 13.58 4.89 2.58
N ALA A 4 14.90 4.95 2.79
CA ALA A 4 15.72 3.79 3.08
C ALA A 4 16.41 3.98 4.43
N ARG A 5 16.36 2.95 5.27
CA ARG A 5 17.17 2.88 6.48
C ARG A 5 18.43 2.07 6.16
N ILE A 6 19.59 2.70 6.31
CA ILE A 6 20.88 2.04 6.08
C ILE A 6 21.51 1.77 7.45
N ASP A 7 21.93 0.52 7.67
CA ASP A 7 22.77 0.14 8.81
C ASP A 7 24.25 0.34 8.42
N PRO A 8 24.96 1.33 9.01
CA PRO A 8 26.34 1.63 8.66
C PRO A 8 27.30 0.45 8.93
N SER A 9 27.04 -0.36 9.96
CA SER A 9 27.87 -1.53 10.28
C SER A 9 27.79 -2.61 9.20
N ARG A 10 26.69 -2.63 8.43
CA ARG A 10 26.46 -3.57 7.33
C ARG A 10 26.72 -2.97 5.95
N ASN A 11 27.06 -1.68 5.87
CA ASN A 11 27.32 -0.98 4.61
C ASN A 11 28.44 0.07 4.74
N PRO A 12 29.72 -0.35 4.73
CA PRO A 12 30.87 0.56 4.93
C PRO A 12 31.03 1.60 3.82
N LYS A 13 30.57 1.29 2.60
CA LYS A 13 30.58 2.25 1.47
C LYS A 13 29.64 3.43 1.72
N ALA A 14 28.43 3.15 2.23
CA ALA A 14 27.49 4.19 2.59
C ALA A 14 27.98 4.99 3.81
N ALA A 15 28.56 4.32 4.81
CA ALA A 15 29.14 4.97 5.99
C ALA A 15 30.24 5.98 5.61
N ALA A 16 31.17 5.60 4.73
CA ALA A 16 32.22 6.50 4.23
C ALA A 16 31.66 7.66 3.42
N ARG A 17 30.66 7.41 2.55
CA ARG A 17 30.07 8.42 1.67
C ARG A 17 29.31 9.52 2.43
N PHE A 18 28.61 9.15 3.50
CA PHE A 18 27.82 10.08 4.29
C PHE A 18 28.51 10.49 5.60
N GLN A 19 29.78 10.12 5.79
CA GLN A 19 30.59 10.45 6.98
C GLN A 19 29.83 10.11 8.28
N LEU A 20 29.27 8.90 8.33
CA LEU A 20 28.46 8.47 9.47
C LEU A 20 29.37 8.23 10.69
N ASP A 21 29.18 9.01 11.76
CA ASP A 21 29.79 8.75 13.07
C ASP A 21 29.22 7.45 13.67
N ASP A 22 30.09 6.66 14.31
CA ASP A 22 29.69 5.42 14.99
C ASP A 22 28.59 5.68 16.03
N GLY A 23 27.38 5.21 15.70
CA GLY A 23 26.23 5.17 16.60
C GLY A 23 25.25 6.35 16.53
N LYS A 24 25.46 7.36 15.68
CA LYS A 24 24.51 8.48 15.55
C LYS A 24 23.58 8.33 14.33
N PRO A 25 22.26 8.41 14.52
CA PRO A 25 21.30 8.42 13.42
C PRO A 25 21.46 9.70 12.58
N LEU A 26 21.62 9.54 11.26
CA LEU A 26 21.66 10.64 10.30
C LEU A 26 20.53 10.47 9.27
N LEU A 27 19.67 11.47 9.14
CA LEU A 27 18.75 11.56 8.02
C LEU A 27 19.44 12.31 6.88
N VAL A 28 19.51 11.68 5.71
CA VAL A 28 20.11 12.28 4.52
C VAL A 28 19.07 12.32 3.42
N ALA A 29 18.83 13.50 2.85
CA ALA A 29 18.13 13.66 1.59
C ALA A 29 19.17 13.72 0.46
N TRP A 30 19.00 12.83 -0.52
CA TRP A 30 19.94 12.63 -1.62
C TRP A 30 19.21 12.73 -2.96
N TYR A 31 19.74 13.50 -3.91
CA TYR A 31 19.15 13.71 -5.23
C TYR A 31 20.24 13.78 -6.29
N CYS A 32 20.09 13.03 -7.39
CA CYS A 32 21.00 13.02 -8.56
C CYS A 32 22.50 12.97 -8.23
N GLY A 33 22.91 12.19 -7.22
CA GLY A 33 24.32 12.07 -6.85
C GLY A 33 24.78 13.04 -5.76
N GLU A 34 23.96 14.00 -5.35
CA GLU A 34 24.31 15.04 -4.38
C GLU A 34 23.48 14.99 -3.09
N VAL A 35 24.12 15.22 -1.94
CA VAL A 35 23.43 15.33 -0.65
C VAL A 35 22.80 16.70 -0.56
N ILE A 36 21.48 16.76 -0.66
CA ILE A 36 20.74 18.02 -0.65
C ILE A 36 20.36 18.46 0.77
N ALA A 37 20.25 17.52 1.72
CA ALA A 37 20.18 17.83 3.15
C ALA A 37 20.74 16.69 4.01
N ALA A 38 21.31 17.01 5.16
CA ALA A 38 21.72 16.06 6.18
C ALA A 38 21.33 16.58 7.56
N ARG A 39 20.74 15.73 8.41
CA ARG A 39 20.27 16.11 9.74
C ARG A 39 20.70 15.07 10.77
N PRO A 40 21.54 15.45 11.75
CA PRO A 40 21.84 14.59 12.89
C PRO A 40 20.63 14.57 13.85
N LYS A 41 20.33 13.42 14.44
CA LYS A 41 19.22 13.23 15.41
C LYS A 41 17.82 13.53 14.81
N PRO A 42 17.29 12.66 13.94
CA PRO A 42 16.08 12.92 13.18
C PRO A 42 14.75 12.76 13.96
N TRP A 43 14.81 12.69 15.29
CA TRP A 43 13.65 12.54 16.16
C TRP A 43 13.42 13.84 16.93
N GLY A 44 12.44 14.64 16.47
CA GLY A 44 12.09 15.94 17.04
C GLY A 44 11.00 16.65 16.22
N THR A 45 10.49 17.76 16.75
CA THR A 45 9.44 18.60 16.13
C THR A 45 9.85 19.24 14.81
N ASP A 46 11.15 19.24 14.49
CA ASP A 46 11.70 19.88 13.30
C ASP A 46 11.74 18.97 12.07
N LEU A 47 11.32 17.70 12.21
CA LEU A 47 11.30 16.76 11.09
C LEU A 47 10.36 17.20 9.95
N PRO A 48 9.13 17.70 10.21
CA PRO A 48 8.28 18.29 9.17
C PRO A 48 8.94 19.48 8.47
N LEU A 49 9.57 20.39 9.23
CA LEU A 49 10.29 21.55 8.67
C LEU A 49 11.48 21.13 7.81
N ALA A 50 12.18 20.06 8.19
CA ALA A 50 13.28 19.52 7.40
C ALA A 50 12.80 18.91 6.08
N VAL A 51 11.61 18.27 6.08
CA VAL A 51 10.97 17.77 4.86
C VAL A 51 10.58 18.93 3.95
N GLU A 52 9.96 19.98 4.50
CA GLU A 52 9.59 21.19 3.73
C GLU A 52 10.80 21.88 3.09
N LEU A 53 11.92 21.99 3.82
CA LEU A 53 13.16 22.58 3.29
C LEU A 53 13.79 21.73 2.18
N VAL A 54 13.72 20.40 2.30
CA VAL A 54 14.18 19.48 1.25
C VAL A 54 13.30 19.61 0.01
N GLU A 55 11.98 19.64 0.18
CA GLU A 55 11.02 19.83 -0.91
C GLU A 55 11.22 21.18 -1.63
N ALA A 56 11.41 22.26 -0.88
CA ALA A 56 11.71 23.58 -1.42
C ALA A 56 13.03 23.60 -2.20
N LYS A 57 14.05 22.90 -1.71
CA LYS A 57 15.36 22.80 -2.38
C LYS A 57 15.29 21.94 -3.64
N ILE A 58 14.51 20.85 -3.64
CA ILE A 58 14.25 20.04 -4.84
C ILE A 58 13.50 20.87 -5.89
N LYS A 59 12.48 21.63 -5.49
CA LYS A 59 11.72 22.53 -6.36
C LYS A 59 12.57 23.63 -7.00
N ALA A 60 13.54 24.17 -6.25
CA ALA A 60 14.45 25.19 -6.76
C ALA A 60 15.52 24.62 -7.73
N LEU A 61 15.93 23.37 -7.55
CA LEU A 61 16.96 22.72 -8.37
C LEU A 61 16.40 22.12 -9.67
N ASN A 62 15.13 21.75 -9.70
CA ASN A 62 14.46 21.29 -10.91
C ASN A 62 12.96 21.67 -10.89
N PRO A 63 12.53 22.74 -11.59
CA PRO A 63 11.13 23.16 -11.61
C PRO A 63 10.18 22.13 -12.24
N GLU A 64 10.67 21.23 -13.11
CA GLU A 64 9.87 20.11 -13.65
C GLU A 64 9.70 18.94 -12.65
N ALA A 65 10.60 18.81 -11.65
CA ALA A 65 10.47 17.79 -10.60
C ALA A 65 9.41 18.14 -9.54
N ALA A 66 9.03 19.42 -9.44
CA ALA A 66 8.05 19.89 -8.46
C ALA A 66 6.60 19.55 -8.87
N GLU A 67 6.31 19.47 -10.17
CA GLU A 67 5.02 18.98 -10.66
C GLU A 67 4.91 17.45 -10.48
N THR A 68 6.04 16.73 -10.52
CA THR A 68 6.12 15.29 -10.21
C THR A 68 6.10 14.96 -8.70
N LEU A 69 5.96 15.94 -7.81
CA LEU A 69 5.77 15.72 -6.37
C LEU A 69 4.28 15.77 -5.95
N ALA A 70 3.41 16.38 -6.78
CA ALA A 70 1.96 16.28 -6.63
C ALA A 70 1.43 14.93 -7.18
N GLU A 71 2.08 14.39 -8.20
CA GLU A 71 1.92 13.01 -8.61
C GLU A 71 3.02 12.18 -7.97
N LYS A 72 2.80 11.72 -6.73
CA LYS A 72 3.55 10.57 -6.19
C LYS A 72 3.69 9.57 -7.33
N PRO A 73 4.90 9.03 -7.65
CA PRO A 73 4.99 7.91 -8.55
C PRO A 73 4.19 6.79 -7.89
N LYS A 74 2.95 6.62 -8.36
CA LYS A 74 2.07 5.52 -8.02
C LYS A 74 2.81 4.31 -8.51
N GLN A 75 3.62 3.72 -7.63
CA GLN A 75 4.21 2.43 -7.90
C GLN A 75 3.03 1.47 -7.94
N THR A 76 2.48 1.27 -9.13
CA THR A 76 1.59 0.15 -9.41
C THR A 76 2.47 -1.08 -9.26
N ILE A 77 2.62 -1.58 -8.03
CA ILE A 77 3.23 -2.88 -7.81
C ILE A 77 2.29 -3.87 -8.49
N VAL A 78 2.72 -4.36 -9.66
CA VAL A 78 1.98 -5.33 -10.45
C VAL A 78 2.06 -6.66 -9.72
N HIS A 79 1.12 -6.90 -8.80
CA HIS A 79 1.01 -8.16 -8.11
C HIS A 79 0.34 -9.19 -9.03
N SER A 80 1.12 -10.15 -9.54
CA SER A 80 0.62 -11.28 -10.31
C SER A 80 0.15 -12.46 -9.45
N LYS A 81 0.15 -12.28 -8.12
CA LYS A 81 -0.28 -13.26 -7.12
C LYS A 81 -1.06 -12.57 -6.00
N PRO A 82 -1.98 -13.26 -5.31
CA PRO A 82 -2.65 -12.71 -4.16
C PRO A 82 -1.65 -12.33 -3.06
N VAL A 83 -1.88 -11.19 -2.43
CA VAL A 83 -1.02 -10.64 -1.38
C VAL A 83 -1.66 -10.91 -0.02
N ALA A 84 -0.87 -11.40 0.93
CA ALA A 84 -1.33 -11.52 2.31
C ALA A 84 -1.42 -10.12 2.94
N VAL A 85 -2.61 -9.77 3.43
CA VAL A 85 -2.89 -8.49 4.08
C VAL A 85 -3.23 -8.74 5.54
N THR A 86 -2.72 -7.86 6.40
CA THR A 86 -2.88 -7.92 7.84
C THR A 86 -3.60 -6.68 8.36
N ASP A 87 -4.03 -6.70 9.63
CA ASP A 87 -4.58 -5.52 10.31
C ASP A 87 -3.69 -4.27 10.13
N ALA A 88 -2.36 -4.45 10.21
CA ALA A 88 -1.40 -3.35 10.09
C ALA A 88 -1.18 -2.85 8.65
N THR A 89 -1.39 -3.71 7.64
CA THR A 89 -1.11 -3.38 6.23
C THR A 89 -2.35 -3.06 5.41
N PHE A 90 -3.55 -3.32 5.95
CA PHE A 90 -4.81 -3.17 5.20
C PHE A 90 -5.06 -1.76 4.67
N GLU A 91 -4.76 -0.73 5.46
CA GLU A 91 -4.95 0.65 5.00
C GLU A 91 -4.09 0.96 3.77
N GLN A 92 -2.82 0.57 3.80
CA GLN A 92 -1.90 0.80 2.68
C GLN A 92 -2.24 -0.08 1.48
N GLU A 93 -2.48 -1.37 1.71
CA GLU A 93 -2.62 -2.36 0.63
C GLU A 93 -3.99 -2.36 -0.03
N VAL A 94 -5.05 -2.01 0.72
CA VAL A 94 -6.45 -2.09 0.26
C VAL A 94 -7.06 -0.70 0.11
N LEU A 95 -7.06 0.11 1.18
CA LEU A 95 -7.78 1.39 1.16
C LEU A 95 -7.07 2.45 0.30
N ASN A 96 -5.74 2.47 0.32
CA ASN A 96 -4.91 3.40 -0.43
C ASN A 96 -4.40 2.82 -1.76
N SER A 97 -4.97 1.69 -2.21
CA SER A 97 -4.64 1.09 -3.50
C SER A 97 -5.17 1.94 -4.65
N ASP A 98 -4.33 2.12 -5.67
CA ASP A 98 -4.70 2.77 -6.94
C ASP A 98 -5.53 1.87 -7.85
N LEU A 99 -5.44 0.55 -7.65
CA LEU A 99 -6.24 -0.45 -8.34
C LEU A 99 -7.43 -0.84 -7.46
N PRO A 100 -8.56 -1.27 -8.07
CA PRO A 100 -9.57 -2.01 -7.33
C PRO A 100 -8.92 -3.21 -6.62
N VAL A 101 -9.39 -3.52 -5.42
CA VAL A 101 -8.85 -4.61 -4.60
C VAL A 101 -9.95 -5.59 -4.27
N LEU A 102 -9.80 -6.83 -4.73
CA LEU A 102 -10.62 -7.96 -4.30
C LEU A 102 -9.97 -8.59 -3.08
N VAL A 103 -10.66 -8.55 -1.95
CA VAL A 103 -10.25 -9.09 -0.66
C VAL A 103 -10.99 -10.40 -0.41
N ASP A 104 -10.24 -11.47 -0.17
CA ASP A 104 -10.71 -12.78 0.27
C ASP A 104 -10.44 -12.94 1.78
N PHE A 105 -11.50 -12.90 2.58
CA PHE A 105 -11.44 -13.25 4.00
C PHE A 105 -11.57 -14.75 4.14
N TRP A 106 -10.51 -15.42 4.61
CA TRP A 106 -10.37 -16.87 4.60
C TRP A 106 -9.77 -17.39 5.92
N ALA A 107 -9.75 -18.71 6.08
CA ALA A 107 -8.99 -19.41 7.13
C ALA A 107 -8.54 -20.80 6.65
N ALA A 108 -7.51 -21.38 7.26
CA ALA A 108 -6.96 -22.68 6.85
C ALA A 108 -7.97 -23.84 6.97
N TRP A 109 -8.83 -23.79 7.98
CA TRP A 109 -9.86 -24.79 8.25
C TRP A 109 -11.06 -24.69 7.29
N CYS A 110 -11.19 -23.61 6.54
CA CYS A 110 -12.31 -23.38 5.63
C CYS A 110 -12.18 -24.20 4.34
N GLY A 111 -13.02 -25.23 4.21
CA GLY A 111 -13.10 -26.07 3.01
C GLY A 111 -13.39 -25.29 1.72
N PRO A 112 -14.47 -24.49 1.65
CA PRO A 112 -14.80 -23.70 0.47
C PRO A 112 -13.70 -22.69 0.07
N CYS A 113 -13.00 -22.10 1.05
CA CYS A 113 -11.89 -21.18 0.79
C CYS A 113 -10.76 -21.84 0.00
N ARG A 114 -10.46 -23.12 0.27
CA ARG A 114 -9.44 -23.88 -0.47
C ARG A 114 -9.83 -24.11 -1.94
N MET A 115 -11.12 -24.14 -2.27
CA MET A 115 -11.58 -24.22 -3.66
C MET A 115 -11.44 -22.88 -4.39
N VAL A 116 -11.68 -21.77 -3.69
CA VAL A 116 -11.60 -20.41 -4.25
C VAL A 116 -10.16 -19.95 -4.44
N ALA A 117 -9.25 -20.33 -3.54
CA ALA A 117 -7.83 -19.93 -3.56
C ALA A 117 -7.12 -20.10 -4.94
N PRO A 118 -7.14 -21.27 -5.60
CA PRO A 118 -6.48 -21.43 -6.90
C PRO A 118 -7.12 -20.59 -8.02
N ILE A 119 -8.42 -20.29 -7.91
CA ILE A 119 -9.12 -19.41 -8.85
C ILE A 119 -8.62 -17.97 -8.67
N LEU A 120 -8.50 -17.51 -7.43
CA LEU A 120 -7.94 -16.20 -7.11
C LEU A 120 -6.48 -16.08 -7.56
N ASP A 121 -5.67 -17.14 -7.40
CA ASP A 121 -4.30 -17.15 -7.92
C ASP A 121 -4.26 -16.95 -9.44
N LYS A 122 -5.13 -17.65 -10.17
CA LYS A 122 -5.26 -17.51 -11.63
C LYS A 122 -5.70 -16.10 -12.04
N LEU A 123 -6.72 -15.55 -11.37
CA LEU A 123 -7.22 -14.21 -11.66
C LEU A 123 -6.20 -13.12 -11.32
N ALA A 124 -5.41 -13.28 -10.25
CA ALA A 124 -4.34 -12.35 -9.92
C ALA A 124 -3.27 -12.30 -11.02
N ALA A 125 -2.93 -13.45 -11.60
CA ALA A 125 -1.97 -13.52 -12.70
C ALA A 125 -2.56 -12.96 -14.01
N GLU A 126 -3.82 -13.28 -14.32
CA GLU A 126 -4.47 -12.88 -15.57
C GLU A 126 -4.77 -11.37 -15.62
N PHE A 127 -5.21 -10.78 -14.51
CA PHE A 127 -5.57 -9.36 -14.41
C PHE A 127 -4.49 -8.53 -13.70
N ALA A 128 -3.25 -9.02 -13.71
CA ALA A 128 -2.11 -8.34 -13.09
C ALA A 128 -2.02 -6.89 -13.59
N GLY A 129 -1.95 -5.94 -12.66
CA GLY A 129 -1.87 -4.51 -12.95
C GLY A 129 -3.20 -3.83 -13.24
N GLN A 130 -4.31 -4.57 -13.30
CA GLN A 130 -5.67 -4.02 -13.44
C GLN A 130 -6.48 -4.12 -12.14
N ILE A 131 -6.25 -5.18 -11.36
CA ILE A 131 -6.85 -5.41 -10.05
C ILE A 131 -5.78 -5.99 -9.11
N LYS A 132 -5.88 -5.67 -7.81
CA LYS A 132 -5.10 -6.35 -6.77
C LYS A 132 -5.98 -7.42 -6.10
N ILE A 133 -5.43 -8.60 -5.86
CA ILE A 133 -6.09 -9.61 -5.02
C ILE A 133 -5.38 -9.67 -3.68
N ALA A 134 -6.14 -9.50 -2.60
CA ALA A 134 -5.68 -9.52 -1.23
C ALA A 134 -6.32 -10.69 -0.48
N LYS A 135 -5.57 -11.30 0.42
CA LYS A 135 -6.05 -12.38 1.30
C LYS A 135 -5.88 -11.97 2.74
N VAL A 136 -6.96 -12.05 3.51
CA VAL A 136 -6.97 -11.76 4.95
C VAL A 136 -7.34 -13.03 5.69
N ASP A 137 -6.40 -13.53 6.49
CA ASP A 137 -6.67 -14.64 7.40
C ASP A 137 -7.47 -14.11 8.60
N VAL A 138 -8.71 -14.57 8.78
CA VAL A 138 -9.60 -14.06 9.82
C VAL A 138 -9.18 -14.45 11.24
N ASP A 139 -8.41 -15.53 11.41
CA ASP A 139 -7.91 -15.99 12.70
C ASP A 139 -6.74 -15.10 13.16
N ALA A 140 -5.87 -14.72 12.21
CA ALA A 140 -4.71 -13.86 12.48
C ALA A 140 -5.07 -12.36 12.54
N ASN A 141 -6.21 -11.96 12.00
CA ASN A 141 -6.62 -10.55 11.84
C ASN A 141 -8.05 -10.30 12.38
N PRO A 142 -8.28 -10.50 13.69
CA PRO A 142 -9.60 -10.34 14.29
C PRO A 142 -10.10 -8.90 14.24
N GLY A 143 -9.21 -7.90 14.19
CA GLY A 143 -9.56 -6.49 14.07
C GLY A 143 -10.29 -6.21 12.76
N LEU A 144 -9.75 -6.67 11.64
CA LEU A 144 -10.41 -6.58 10.33
C LEU A 144 -11.72 -7.37 10.28
N SER A 145 -11.74 -8.59 10.83
CA SER A 145 -12.96 -9.40 10.92
C SER A 145 -14.10 -8.66 11.64
N GLN A 146 -13.79 -8.00 12.76
CA GLN A 146 -14.76 -7.21 13.51
C GLN A 146 -15.18 -5.95 12.74
N ALA A 147 -14.22 -5.21 12.18
CA ALA A 147 -14.47 -3.95 11.47
C ALA A 147 -15.40 -4.14 10.26
N PHE A 148 -15.19 -5.22 9.49
CA PHE A 148 -15.99 -5.55 8.31
C PHE A 148 -17.15 -6.51 8.61
N ARG A 149 -17.39 -6.84 9.88
CA ARG A 149 -18.48 -7.73 10.35
C ARG A 149 -18.50 -9.06 9.59
N ILE A 150 -17.35 -9.69 9.47
CA ILE A 150 -17.20 -10.98 8.79
C ILE A 150 -17.85 -12.08 9.64
N GLN A 151 -19.00 -12.58 9.18
CA GLN A 151 -19.80 -13.59 9.90
C GLN A 151 -19.63 -15.00 9.33
N SER A 152 -19.15 -15.11 8.10
CA SER A 152 -18.92 -16.39 7.42
C SER A 152 -17.76 -16.25 6.45
N ILE A 153 -17.09 -17.38 6.18
CA ILE A 153 -15.96 -17.45 5.26
C ILE A 153 -16.16 -18.55 4.20
N PRO A 154 -15.68 -18.35 2.95
CA PRO A 154 -15.00 -17.13 2.49
C PRO A 154 -15.96 -15.94 2.43
N ASN A 155 -15.47 -14.73 2.67
CA ASN A 155 -16.20 -13.50 2.37
C ASN A 155 -15.41 -12.71 1.34
N LEU A 156 -16.05 -12.40 0.22
CA LEU A 156 -15.42 -11.74 -0.91
C LEU A 156 -15.87 -10.29 -0.95
N MET A 157 -14.91 -9.37 -0.87
CA MET A 157 -15.17 -7.93 -0.82
C MET A 157 -14.35 -7.21 -1.88
N VAL A 158 -14.94 -6.25 -2.59
CA VAL A 158 -14.21 -5.39 -3.53
C VAL A 158 -14.21 -3.96 -3.02
N VAL A 159 -13.01 -3.39 -2.91
CA VAL A 159 -12.78 -1.99 -2.53
C VAL A 159 -12.19 -1.23 -3.71
N LYS A 160 -12.74 -0.05 -4.03
CA LYS A 160 -12.18 0.89 -5.02
C LYS A 160 -12.37 2.32 -4.51
N ASN A 161 -11.32 3.13 -4.53
CA ASN A 161 -11.34 4.52 -4.06
C ASN A 161 -11.90 4.66 -2.63
N ARG A 162 -11.47 3.77 -1.70
CA ARG A 162 -11.95 3.70 -0.30
C ARG A 162 -13.44 3.38 -0.14
N THR A 163 -14.12 2.96 -1.22
CA THR A 163 -15.52 2.57 -1.21
C THR A 163 -15.63 1.06 -1.42
N ILE A 164 -16.45 0.40 -0.61
CA ILE A 164 -16.81 -1.01 -0.82
C ILE A 164 -17.88 -1.05 -1.92
N ILE A 165 -17.57 -1.65 -3.06
CA ILE A 165 -18.49 -1.79 -4.20
C ILE A 165 -19.11 -3.18 -4.30
N PHE A 166 -18.54 -4.16 -3.59
CA PHE A 166 -19.06 -5.51 -3.49
C PHE A 166 -18.68 -6.09 -2.13
N ASN A 167 -19.58 -6.82 -1.49
CA ASN A 167 -19.31 -7.56 -0.26
C ASN A 167 -20.32 -8.71 -0.17
N GLN A 168 -19.86 -9.95 -0.33
CA GLN A 168 -20.74 -11.09 -0.30
C GLN A 168 -20.07 -12.30 0.38
N PRO A 169 -20.75 -12.91 1.37
CA PRO A 169 -20.30 -14.17 1.93
C PRO A 169 -20.52 -15.33 0.96
N GLY A 170 -19.66 -16.34 1.07
CA GLY A 170 -19.73 -17.58 0.32
C GLY A 170 -18.75 -17.67 -0.85
N ALA A 171 -18.48 -18.91 -1.24
CA ALA A 171 -17.64 -19.20 -2.40
C ALA A 171 -18.39 -18.92 -3.69
N LEU A 172 -17.71 -18.29 -4.66
CA LEU A 172 -18.22 -18.04 -6.00
C LEU A 172 -17.55 -18.95 -7.03
N PRO A 173 -18.26 -19.45 -8.05
CA PRO A 173 -17.65 -20.15 -9.18
C PRO A 173 -16.69 -19.26 -9.96
N GLU A 174 -15.74 -19.86 -10.68
CA GLU A 174 -14.74 -19.12 -11.46
C GLU A 174 -15.37 -18.12 -12.45
N ALA A 175 -16.43 -18.50 -13.15
CA ALA A 175 -17.10 -17.63 -14.10
C ALA A 175 -17.65 -16.36 -13.43
N SER A 176 -18.27 -16.51 -12.25
CA SER A 176 -18.80 -15.38 -11.47
C SER A 176 -17.69 -14.50 -10.90
N LEU A 177 -16.60 -15.09 -10.41
CA LEU A 177 -15.43 -14.34 -9.93
C LEU A 177 -14.77 -13.53 -11.05
N ARG A 178 -14.61 -14.13 -12.23
CA ARG A 178 -14.04 -13.46 -13.40
C ARG A 178 -14.91 -12.28 -13.83
N GLU A 179 -16.23 -12.46 -13.83
CA GLU A 179 -17.17 -11.40 -14.16
C GLU A 179 -17.13 -10.27 -13.12
N LEU A 180 -17.12 -10.62 -11.82
CA LEU A 180 -16.93 -9.65 -10.74
C LEU A 180 -15.65 -8.83 -10.91
N VAL A 181 -14.52 -9.47 -11.25
CA VAL A 181 -13.25 -8.79 -11.52
C VAL A 181 -13.39 -7.80 -12.68
N LYS A 182 -13.99 -8.21 -13.79
CA LYS A 182 -14.22 -7.33 -14.94
C LYS A 182 -15.07 -6.12 -14.57
N GLN A 183 -16.16 -6.34 -13.83
CA GLN A 183 -17.04 -5.26 -13.36
C GLN A 183 -16.32 -4.30 -12.41
N ALA A 184 -15.52 -4.82 -11.48
CA ALA A 184 -14.73 -4.01 -10.57
C ALA A 184 -13.72 -3.10 -11.30
N ILE A 185 -13.11 -3.61 -12.36
CA ILE A 185 -12.21 -2.83 -13.22
C ILE A 185 -12.99 -1.74 -13.95
N ALA A 186 -14.13 -2.07 -14.56
CA ALA A 186 -14.93 -1.17 -15.38
C ALA A 186 -15.74 -0.11 -14.61
N ILE A 187 -16.15 -0.40 -13.37
CA ILE A 187 -16.97 0.53 -12.56
C ILE A 187 -16.18 1.79 -12.22
N GLU A 188 -16.73 2.95 -12.56
CA GLU A 188 -16.22 4.23 -12.10
C GLU A 188 -16.85 4.58 -10.75
N VAL A 189 -16.01 4.67 -9.71
CA VAL A 189 -16.44 5.09 -8.37
C VAL A 189 -16.00 6.53 -8.16
N PRO A 190 -16.93 7.47 -7.93
CA PRO A 190 -16.58 8.85 -7.57
C PRO A 190 -15.67 8.85 -6.35
N THR A 191 -14.49 9.47 -6.47
CA THR A 191 -13.55 9.56 -5.35
C THR A 191 -14.18 10.38 -4.23
N PRO A 192 -14.30 9.84 -2.99
CA PRO A 192 -14.78 10.63 -1.86
C PRO A 192 -13.87 11.84 -1.67
N LYS A 193 -14.44 13.04 -1.70
CA LYS A 193 -13.70 14.28 -1.42
C LYS A 193 -13.13 14.16 0.01
N PRO A 194 -11.86 14.52 0.27
CA PRO A 194 -11.31 14.51 1.63
C PRO A 194 -12.22 15.34 2.53
N GLN A 195 -12.95 14.67 3.42
CA GLN A 195 -13.74 15.36 4.43
C GLN A 195 -12.75 15.94 5.43
N ALA A 196 -12.82 17.26 5.63
CA ALA A 196 -12.03 17.92 6.65
C ALA A 196 -12.28 17.22 8.00
N PRO A 197 -11.24 17.05 8.85
CA PRO A 197 -11.44 16.47 10.16
C PRO A 197 -12.55 17.24 10.91
N PRO A 198 -13.41 16.55 11.68
CA PRO A 198 -14.45 17.22 12.44
C PRO A 198 -13.82 18.31 13.29
N VAL A 199 -14.26 19.55 13.08
CA VAL A 199 -13.90 20.68 13.93
C VAL A 199 -14.68 20.49 15.23
N ARG A 200 -14.04 19.80 16.17
CA ARG A 200 -14.36 19.58 17.59
C ARG A 200 -15.84 19.36 17.96
#